data_AF-A0A9E7ZC08-F1
#
_entry.id   AF-A0A9E7ZC08-F1
#
_cell.length_a   1.000
_cell.length_b   1.000
_cell.length_c   1.000
_cell.angle_alpha   90.00
_cell.angle_beta   90.00
_cell.angle_gamma   90.00
#
_symmetry.space_group_name_H-M   'P 1'
#
loop_
_entity.id
_entity.type
_entity.pdbx_description
1 polymer ?
#
loop_
_entity_poly.entity_id
_entity_poly.type
_entity_poly.pdbx_seq_one_letter_code
_entity_poly.pdbx_strand_id
1 'polypeptide(L)'
;MAIKHESAPEATARGRITARLSADKQELLQLAADLSGSTLNQFVLQSALRAAEQVIEHEETIKAIKLTVEQSRRFVALLDEPAKPNEALRRAMERFRKTKLGTADSTFNLERRSQHV
;
A
#
# COMPACT_ATOMS: atom_id res chain seq x y z
N MET A 1 37.48 9.24 -26.06
CA MET A 1 38.39 8.38 -25.28
C MET A 1 38.24 8.77 -23.82
N ALA A 2 37.93 7.80 -22.94
CA ALA A 2 37.95 7.83 -21.48
C ALA A 2 37.15 8.93 -20.73
N ILE A 3 35.88 8.63 -20.44
CA ILE A 3 35.25 9.14 -19.21
C ILE A 3 35.60 8.13 -18.11
N LYS A 4 36.61 8.48 -17.30
CA LYS A 4 37.06 7.68 -16.15
C LYS A 4 36.32 8.17 -14.90
N HIS A 5 35.48 7.28 -14.36
CA HIS A 5 35.05 7.09 -12.97
C HIS A 5 34.89 8.31 -12.06
N GLU A 6 33.66 8.45 -11.52
CA GLU A 6 33.49 8.47 -10.06
C GLU A 6 32.11 7.92 -9.68
N SER A 7 32.05 6.61 -9.50
CA SER A 7 31.00 5.95 -8.71
C SER A 7 31.28 6.25 -7.24
N ALA A 8 30.74 7.36 -6.75
CA ALA A 8 30.62 7.58 -5.31
C ALA A 8 29.51 6.67 -4.77
N PRO A 9 29.72 5.97 -3.64
CA PRO A 9 28.63 5.24 -3.01
C PRO A 9 27.64 6.31 -2.52
N GLU A 10 26.36 6.19 -2.86
CA GLU A 10 25.32 6.84 -2.06
C GLU A 10 25.46 6.26 -0.65
N ALA A 11 26.22 6.98 0.19
CA ALA A 11 26.28 6.72 1.59
C ALA A 11 24.85 6.87 2.09
N THR A 12 24.17 5.73 2.22
CA THR A 12 22.87 5.56 2.86
C THR A 12 22.72 6.60 3.94
N ALA A 13 21.86 7.59 3.74
CA ALA A 13 21.53 8.56 4.77
C ALA A 13 20.86 7.79 5.91
N ARG A 14 21.66 7.28 6.84
CA ARG A 14 21.20 6.52 7.99
C ARG A 14 20.40 7.48 8.88
N GLY A 15 19.09 7.46 8.74
CA GLY A 15 18.19 8.22 9.60
C GLY A 15 18.37 7.77 11.05
N ARG A 16 18.60 8.73 11.96
CA ARG A 16 18.68 8.47 13.40
C ARG A 16 17.33 8.77 14.05
N ILE A 17 16.80 7.81 14.78
CA ILE A 17 15.58 7.98 15.59
C ILE A 17 15.99 8.43 16.98
N THR A 18 15.43 9.53 17.46
CA THR A 18 15.63 10.04 18.84
C THR A 18 14.29 10.31 19.48
N ALA A 19 14.06 9.75 20.68
CA ALA A 19 12.85 9.96 21.46
C ALA A 19 13.22 10.27 22.92
N ARG A 20 12.40 11.08 23.59
CA ARG A 20 12.51 11.35 25.03
C ARG A 20 11.58 10.43 25.79
N LEU A 21 12.08 9.79 26.85
CA LEU A 21 11.33 8.88 27.71
C LEU A 21 11.44 9.35 29.16
N SER A 22 10.40 9.08 29.96
CA SER A 22 10.50 9.15 31.41
C SER A 22 11.30 7.94 31.94
N ALA A 23 11.87 8.06 33.15
CA ALA A 23 12.63 6.99 33.79
C ALA A 23 11.83 5.67 33.84
N ASP A 24 10.58 5.72 34.29
CA ASP A 24 9.70 4.54 34.40
C ASP A 24 9.52 3.80 33.07
N LYS A 25 9.40 4.56 31.96
CA LYS A 25 9.25 3.97 30.62
C LYS A 25 10.55 3.36 30.13
N GLN A 26 11.69 3.97 30.47
CA GLN A 26 13.00 3.42 30.14
C GLN A 26 13.25 2.11 30.91
N GLU A 27 12.91 2.05 32.18
CA GLU A 27 13.02 0.83 33.01
C GLU A 27 12.16 -0.31 32.45
N LEU A 28 10.91 -0.01 32.08
CA LEU A 28 10.02 -0.99 31.45
C LEU A 28 10.60 -1.56 30.14
N LEU A 29 11.12 -0.68 29.27
CA LEU A 29 11.72 -1.11 28.00
C LEU A 29 13.02 -1.88 28.23
N GLN A 30 13.81 -1.52 29.24
CA GLN A 30 15.02 -2.23 29.60
C GLN A 30 14.69 -3.65 30.07
N LEU A 31 13.71 -3.81 30.97
CA LEU A 31 13.24 -5.12 31.40
C LEU A 31 12.77 -5.98 30.22
N ALA A 32 12.00 -5.40 29.29
CA ALA A 32 11.53 -6.12 28.12
C ALA A 32 12.70 -6.52 27.17
N ALA A 33 13.70 -5.66 27.04
CA ALA A 33 14.91 -5.95 26.26
C ALA A 33 15.71 -7.10 26.89
N ASP A 34 15.88 -7.08 28.21
CA ASP A 34 16.59 -8.10 28.98
C ASP A 34 15.89 -9.48 28.85
N LEU A 35 14.55 -9.50 28.99
CA LEU A 35 13.74 -10.70 28.79
C LEU A 35 13.81 -11.24 27.36
N SER A 36 14.02 -10.35 26.38
CA SER A 36 14.17 -10.72 24.97
C SER A 36 15.60 -11.10 24.59
N GLY A 37 16.56 -11.04 25.53
CA GLY A 37 17.98 -11.31 25.29
C GLY A 37 18.62 -10.31 24.32
N SER A 38 18.16 -9.06 24.33
CA SER A 38 18.58 -8.02 23.38
C SER A 38 18.97 -6.73 24.08
N THR A 39 19.76 -5.89 23.42
CA THR A 39 20.02 -4.53 23.94
C THR A 39 18.77 -3.67 23.83
N LEU A 40 18.66 -2.63 24.68
CA LEU A 40 17.54 -1.70 24.64
C LEU A 40 17.31 -1.09 23.25
N ASN A 41 18.38 -0.66 22.58
CA ASN A 41 18.29 -0.08 21.23
C ASN A 41 17.76 -1.09 20.21
N GLN A 42 18.23 -2.34 20.27
CA GLN A 42 17.77 -3.40 19.38
C GLN A 42 16.32 -3.74 19.65
N PHE A 43 15.93 -3.86 20.93
CA PHE A 43 14.54 -4.11 21.33
C PHE A 43 13.60 -3.02 20.81
N VAL A 44 13.96 -1.75 20.98
CA VAL A 44 13.15 -0.62 20.52
C VAL A 44 13.03 -0.63 18.99
N LEU A 45 14.12 -0.87 18.27
CA LEU A 45 14.09 -0.95 16.81
C LEU A 45 13.18 -2.09 16.33
N GLN A 46 13.35 -3.30 16.87
CA GLN A 46 12.55 -4.46 16.47
C GLN A 46 11.07 -4.27 16.84
N SER A 47 10.78 -3.68 18.00
CA SER A 47 9.41 -3.39 18.43
C SER A 47 8.76 -2.35 17.52
N ALA A 48 9.50 -1.29 17.15
CA ALA A 48 9.00 -0.27 16.24
C ALA A 48 8.75 -0.82 14.83
N LEU A 49 9.62 -1.70 14.32
CA LEU A 49 9.42 -2.36 13.02
C LEU A 49 8.18 -3.24 13.02
N ARG A 50 8.01 -4.11 14.03
CA ARG A 50 6.81 -4.95 14.17
C ARG A 50 5.53 -4.11 14.25
N ALA A 51 5.56 -3.03 15.02
CA ALA A 51 4.42 -2.12 15.12
C ALA A 51 4.11 -1.45 13.77
N ALA A 52 5.14 -1.05 13.01
CA ALA A 52 4.97 -0.48 11.69
C ALA A 52 4.37 -1.49 10.70
N GLU A 53 4.87 -2.73 10.68
CA GLU A 53 4.34 -3.83 9.86
C GLU A 53 2.86 -4.07 10.16
N GLN A 54 2.48 -4.14 11.45
CA GLN A 54 1.07 -4.33 11.84
C GLN A 54 0.17 -3.18 11.39
N VAL A 55 0.63 -1.93 11.49
CA VAL A 55 -0.14 -0.76 11.03
C VAL A 55 -0.29 -0.79 9.51
N ILE A 56 0.78 -1.11 8.78
CA ILE A 56 0.76 -1.21 7.32
C ILE A 56 -0.16 -2.35 6.89
N GLU A 57 -0.03 -3.55 7.45
CA GLU A 57 -0.88 -4.69 7.12
C GLU A 57 -2.35 -4.43 7.43
N HIS A 58 -2.65 -3.70 8.50
CA HIS A 58 -4.02 -3.33 8.84
C HIS A 58 -4.61 -2.37 7.80
N GLU A 59 -3.86 -1.31 7.46
CA GLU A 59 -4.24 -0.36 6.41
C GLU A 59 -4.31 -1.01 5.02
N GLU A 60 -3.38 -1.87 4.67
CA GLU A 60 -3.39 -2.63 3.43
C GLU A 60 -4.52 -3.64 3.39
N THR A 61 -4.91 -4.24 4.52
CA THR A 61 -6.10 -5.10 4.58
C THR A 61 -7.39 -4.30 4.37
N ILE A 62 -7.41 -3.02 4.75
CA ILE A 62 -8.53 -2.12 4.46
C ILE A 62 -8.51 -1.66 3.00
N LYS A 63 -7.32 -1.46 2.40
CA LYS A 63 -7.16 -1.00 1.01
C LYS A 63 -7.21 -2.11 -0.03
N ALA A 64 -6.80 -3.32 0.32
CA ALA A 64 -6.82 -4.49 -0.54
C ALA A 64 -8.15 -5.23 -0.35
N ILE A 65 -8.92 -5.33 -1.43
CA ILE A 65 -10.14 -6.15 -1.45
C ILE A 65 -9.71 -7.62 -1.34
N LYS A 66 -9.65 -8.15 -0.11
CA LYS A 66 -9.35 -9.57 0.14
C LYS A 66 -10.58 -10.40 -0.22
N LEU A 67 -10.46 -11.20 -1.28
CA LEU A 67 -11.47 -12.17 -1.68
C LEU A 67 -11.17 -13.52 -1.02
N THR A 68 -12.20 -14.17 -0.46
CA THR A 68 -12.08 -15.59 -0.08
C THR A 68 -11.92 -16.44 -1.34
N VAL A 69 -11.50 -17.71 -1.20
CA VAL A 69 -11.35 -18.61 -2.35
C VAL A 69 -12.64 -18.71 -3.18
N GLU A 70 -13.80 -18.75 -2.51
CA GLU A 70 -15.09 -18.78 -3.21
C GLU A 70 -15.38 -17.45 -3.93
N GLN A 71 -15.10 -16.32 -3.28
CA GLN A 71 -15.30 -15.00 -3.88
C GLN A 71 -14.36 -14.78 -5.07
N SER A 72 -13.10 -15.24 -4.99
CA SER A 72 -12.15 -15.19 -6.10
C SER A 72 -12.62 -16.03 -7.29
N ARG A 73 -13.15 -17.24 -7.04
CA ARG A 73 -13.71 -18.09 -8.11
C ARG A 73 -14.90 -17.42 -8.78
N ARG A 74 -15.82 -16.87 -8.00
CA ARG A 74 -16.97 -16.11 -8.54
C ARG A 74 -16.53 -14.87 -9.30
N PHE A 75 -15.53 -14.15 -8.78
CA PHE A 75 -14.99 -12.96 -9.43
C PHE A 75 -14.37 -13.28 -10.79
N VAL A 76 -13.52 -14.32 -10.87
CA VAL A 76 -12.93 -14.76 -12.14
C VAL A 76 -14.01 -15.23 -13.11
N ALA A 77 -14.99 -16.01 -12.66
CA ALA A 77 -16.10 -16.44 -13.51
C ALA A 77 -16.90 -15.26 -14.09
N LEU A 78 -17.08 -14.17 -13.33
CA LEU A 78 -17.73 -12.94 -13.80
C LEU A 78 -16.87 -12.11 -14.76
N LEU A 79 -15.55 -12.29 -14.75
CA LEU A 79 -14.66 -11.67 -15.75
C LEU A 79 -14.71 -12.45 -17.08
N ASP A 80 -14.75 -13.79 -17.01
CA ASP A 80 -14.85 -14.65 -18.19
C ASP A 80 -16.23 -14.56 -18.84
N GLU A 81 -17.30 -14.54 -18.04
CA GLU A 81 -18.68 -14.38 -18.50
C GLU A 81 -19.35 -13.18 -17.81
N PRO A 82 -19.19 -11.96 -18.38
CA PRO A 82 -19.75 -10.77 -17.79
C PRO A 82 -21.28 -10.78 -17.86
N ALA A 83 -21.92 -10.58 -16.71
CA ALA A 83 -23.37 -10.48 -16.64
C ALA A 83 -23.91 -9.29 -17.45
N LYS A 84 -25.06 -9.48 -18.10
CA LYS A 84 -25.71 -8.39 -18.86
C LYS A 84 -26.14 -7.25 -17.91
N PRO A 85 -25.97 -5.98 -18.31
CA PRO A 85 -26.41 -4.84 -17.51
C PRO A 85 -27.90 -4.91 -17.19
N ASN A 86 -28.24 -4.80 -15.90
CA ASN A 86 -29.63 -4.74 -15.45
C ASN A 86 -30.28 -3.38 -15.80
N GLU A 87 -31.61 -3.30 -15.70
CA GLU A 87 -32.36 -2.08 -16.05
C GLU A 87 -31.96 -0.87 -15.19
N ALA A 88 -31.61 -1.08 -13.92
CA ALA A 88 -31.15 -0.01 -13.04
C ALA A 88 -29.82 0.59 -13.52
N LEU A 89 -28.87 -0.25 -13.92
CA LEU A 89 -27.57 0.17 -14.47
C LEU A 89 -27.74 0.87 -15.81
N ARG A 90 -28.65 0.39 -16.67
CA ARG A 90 -28.98 1.04 -17.95
C ARG A 90 -29.53 2.46 -17.73
N ARG A 91 -30.52 2.60 -16.83
CA ARG A 91 -31.08 3.91 -16.46
C ARG A 91 -30.02 4.84 -15.85
N ALA A 92 -29.10 4.31 -15.03
CA ALA A 92 -28.01 5.10 -14.45
C ALA A 92 -27.04 5.62 -15.52
N MET A 93 -26.69 4.78 -16.49
CA MET A 93 -25.82 5.14 -17.60
C MET A 93 -26.47 6.18 -18.53
N GLU A 94 -27.78 6.09 -18.78
CA GLU A 94 -28.54 7.12 -19.51
C GLU A 94 -28.53 8.47 -18.79
N ARG A 95 -28.72 8.50 -17.47
CA ARG A 95 -28.60 9.73 -16.67
C ARG A 95 -27.18 10.30 -16.76
N PHE A 96 -26.16 9.47 -16.59
CA PHE A 96 -24.76 9.89 -16.69
C PHE A 96 -24.46 10.52 -18.07
N ARG A 97 -24.90 9.88 -19.16
CA ARG A 97 -24.73 10.41 -20.52
C ARG A 97 -25.41 11.76 -20.71
N LYS A 98 -26.64 11.94 -20.22
CA LYS A 98 -27.35 13.22 -20.30
C LYS A 98 -26.64 14.34 -19.51
N THR A 99 -25.99 14.01 -18.39
CA THR A 99 -25.31 14.99 -17.53
C THR A 99 -23.87 15.28 -17.95
N LYS A 100 -23.13 14.31 -18.50
CA LYS A 100 -21.68 14.43 -18.78
C LYS A 100 -21.33 14.57 -20.27
N LEU A 101 -22.20 14.18 -21.20
CA LEU A 101 -21.94 14.33 -22.64
C LEU A 101 -22.44 15.68 -23.23
N GLY A 102 -23.12 16.50 -22.42
CA GLY A 102 -23.53 17.87 -22.76
C GLY A 102 -22.50 18.95 -22.37
N THR A 103 -21.39 18.56 -21.75
CA THR A 103 -20.25 19.44 -21.44
C THR A 103 -19.00 18.80 -22.05
N ALA A 104 -18.51 19.42 -23.13
CA ALA A 104 -17.47 18.93 -24.01
C ALA A 104 -16.14 18.56 -23.31
N ASP A 105 -15.43 17.60 -23.91
CA ASP A 105 -13.96 17.54 -24.01
C ASP A 105 -13.12 17.82 -22.75
N SER A 106 -13.23 17.01 -21.70
CA SER A 106 -12.22 17.04 -20.63
C SER A 106 -11.93 15.67 -20.03
N THR A 107 -10.78 15.14 -20.46
CA THR A 107 -9.79 14.46 -19.60
C THR A 107 -10.17 13.10 -19.01
N PHE A 108 -10.43 12.11 -19.86
CA PHE A 108 -10.16 10.71 -19.50
C PHE A 108 -9.61 9.95 -20.70
N ASN A 109 -8.34 10.23 -21.05
CA ASN A 109 -7.61 9.42 -22.02
C ASN A 109 -7.15 8.14 -21.32
N LEU A 110 -7.95 7.08 -21.45
CA LEU A 110 -7.54 5.73 -21.11
C LEU A 110 -6.64 5.24 -22.23
N GLU A 111 -5.37 5.66 -22.20
CA GLU A 111 -4.36 5.09 -23.09
C GLU A 111 -4.35 3.59 -22.83
N ARG A 112 -4.84 2.83 -23.82
CA ARG A 112 -4.62 1.38 -23.87
C ARG A 112 -3.12 1.20 -23.95
N ARG A 113 -2.49 0.88 -22.82
CA ARG A 113 -1.14 0.32 -22.79
C ARG A 113 -1.24 -1.05 -23.46
N SER A 114 -1.12 -1.06 -24.78
CA SER A 114 -0.73 -2.23 -25.55
C SER A 114 0.60 -2.69 -24.98
N GLN A 115 0.57 -3.75 -24.17
CA GLN A 115 1.78 -4.49 -23.82
C GLN A 115 2.29 -5.11 -25.12
N HIS A 116 3.38 -4.57 -25.66
CA HIS A 116 4.20 -5.30 -26.62
C HIS A 116 5.01 -6.35 -25.87
N VAL A 117 5.03 -7.53 -26.50
CA VAL A 117 5.84 -8.73 -26.24
C VAL A 117 7.32 -8.39 -26.21
#